data_AF-A4AT75-F1
#
_entry.id   AF-A4AT75-F1
#
_cell.length_a   1.000
_cell.length_b   1.000
_cell.length_c   1.000
_cell.angle_alpha   90.00
_cell.angle_beta   90.00
_cell.angle_gamma   90.00
#
_symmetry.space_group_name_H-M   'P 1'
#
loop_
_entity.id
_entity.type
_entity.pdbx_description
1 polymer ?
#
loop_
_entity_poly.entity_id
_entity_poly.type
_entity_poly.pdbx_seq_one_letter_code
_entity_poly.pdbx_strand_id
1 'polypeptide(L)' 'MLTYIKESIEELKNNVTLPSKAESSNLMVVVAVFSILFALATWGVDSVFSKLIKLYFSNVLN' A
#
# COMPACT_ATOMS: atom_id res chain seq x y z
N MET A 1 -0.62 14.83 30.95
CA MET A 1 -0.95 14.29 29.60
C MET A 1 -0.59 15.26 28.48
N LEU A 2 -1.11 16.49 28.44
CA LEU A 2 -0.73 17.49 27.42
C LEU A 2 0.78 17.79 27.35
N THR A 3 1.46 17.84 28.50
CA THR A 3 2.92 18.05 28.58
C THR A 3 3.70 16.89 27.96
N TYR A 4 3.27 15.65 28.21
CA TYR A 4 3.89 14.43 27.65
C TYR A 4 3.82 14.39 26.13
N ILE A 5 2.69 14.80 25.55
CA ILE A 5 2.53 14.89 24.09
C ILE A 5 3.49 15.94 23.51
N LYS A 6 3.66 17.07 24.21
CA LYS A 6 4.60 18.12 23.78
C LYS A 6 6.05 17.64 23.87
N GLU A 7 6.45 17.02 24.97
CA GLU A 7 7.79 16.44 25.14
C GLU A 7 8.06 15.36 24.10
N SER A 8 7.10 14.47 23.83
CA SER A 8 7.24 13.43 22.80
C SER A 8 7.42 14.01 21.39
N ILE A 9 6.73 15.11 21.05
CA ILE A 9 6.89 15.78 19.74
C ILE A 9 8.25 16.47 19.64
N GLU A 10 8.71 17.07 20.74
CA GLU A 10 10.01 17.74 20.81
C GLU A 10 11.18 16.75 20.73
N GLU A 11 11.06 15.60 21.40
CA GLU A 11 12.00 14.48 21.30
C GLU A 11 12.06 13.89 19.90
N LEU A 12 10.90 13.65 19.28
CA LEU A 12 10.81 13.13 17.92
C LEU A 12 11.42 14.11 16.91
N LYS A 13 11.15 15.41 17.05
CA LYS A 13 11.68 16.42 16.12
C LYS A 13 13.20 16.62 16.25
N ASN A 14 13.76 16.47 17.45
CA ASN A 14 15.19 16.67 17.70
C ASN A 14 16.04 15.41 17.49
N ASN A 15 15.48 14.20 17.66
CA ASN A 15 16.21 12.94 17.52
C ASN A 15 15.88 12.15 16.24
N VAL A 16 14.92 12.60 15.43
CA VAL A 16 14.58 11.96 14.15
C VAL A 16 14.93 12.89 13.00
N THR A 17 15.77 12.41 12.09
CA THR A 17 16.04 13.07 10.82
C THR A 17 14.90 12.82 9.85
N LEU A 18 14.02 13.80 9.68
CA LEU A 18 12.99 13.77 8.64
C LEU A 18 13.63 14.00 7.27
N PRO A 19 13.24 13.24 6.24
CA PRO A 19 13.71 13.48 4.88
C PRO A 19 13.28 14.86 4.41
N SER A 20 14.06 15.43 3.49
CA SER A 20 13.66 16.67 2.84
C SER A 20 12.32 16.49 2.11
N LYS A 21 11.57 17.58 1.91
CA LYS A 21 10.29 17.52 1.17
C LYS A 21 10.46 16.90 -0.23
N ALA A 22 11.61 17.11 -0.86
CA ALA A 22 11.93 16.56 -2.17
C ALA A 22 12.11 15.03 -2.12
N GLU A 23 12.86 14.52 -1.15
CA GLU A 23 13.06 13.07 -0.97
C GLU A 23 11.76 12.37 -0.59
N SER A 24 10.98 12.96 0.32
CA SER A 24 9.67 12.44 0.72
C SER A 24 8.70 12.37 -0.45
N SER A 25 8.69 13.38 -1.32
CA SER A 25 7.86 13.38 -2.53
C SER A 25 8.30 12.32 -3.54
N ASN A 26 9.61 12.12 -3.74
CA ASN A 26 10.11 11.07 -4.62
C ASN A 26 9.67 9.67 -4.11
N LEU A 27 9.87 9.41 -2.82
CA LEU A 27 9.43 8.16 -2.19
C LEU A 27 7.91 7.96 -2.30
N MET A 28 7.12 9.03 -2.13
CA MET A 28 5.66 8.98 -2.29
C MET A 28 5.26 8.57 -3.70
N VAL A 29 5.92 9.11 -4.73
CA VAL A 29 5.64 8.74 -6.13
C VAL A 29 5.97 7.27 -6.37
N VAL A 30 7.10 6.79 -5.87
CA VAL A 30 7.49 5.37 -5.98
C VAL A 30 6.41 4.48 -5.36
N VAL A 31 5.98 4.76 -4.13
CA VAL A 31 4.93 3.99 -3.44
C VAL A 31 3.61 4.04 -4.21
N ALA A 32 3.23 5.20 -4.74
CA ALA A 32 1.99 5.35 -5.51
C ALA A 32 1.99 4.48 -6.78
N VAL A 33 3.10 4.43 -7.50
CA VAL A 33 3.25 3.60 -8.71
C VAL A 33 3.10 2.11 -8.36
N PHE A 34 3.82 1.64 -7.33
CA PHE A 34 3.72 0.23 -6.91
C PHE A 34 2.31 -0.13 -6.41
N SER A 35 1.65 0.78 -5.70
CA SER A 35 0.27 0.57 -5.24
C SER A 35 -0.70 0.35 -6.41
N ILE A 36 -0.58 1.14 -7.47
CA ILE A 36 -1.40 0.99 -8.68
C ILE A 36 -1.08 -0.33 -9.40
N LEU A 37 0.21 -0.66 -9.55
CA LEU A 37 0.63 -1.92 -10.18
C LEU A 37 0.09 -3.14 -9.44
N PHE A 38 0.20 -3.16 -8.11
CA PHE A 38 -0.33 -4.26 -7.31
C PHE A 38 -1.86 -4.34 -7.36
N ALA A 39 -2.57 -3.20 -7.33
CA ALA A 39 -4.03 -3.20 -7.47
C ALA A 39 -4.49 -3.80 -8.81
N LEU A 40 -3.80 -3.48 -9.91
CA LEU A 40 -4.08 -4.08 -11.22
C LEU A 40 -3.73 -5.58 -11.25
N ALA A 41 -2.64 -5.97 -10.61
CA ALA A 41 -2.25 -7.38 -10.52
C ALA A 41 -3.28 -8.22 -9.75
N THR A 42 -3.73 -7.75 -8.57
CA THR A 42 -4.76 -8.46 -7.78
C THR A 42 -6.08 -8.52 -8.54
N TRP A 43 -6.49 -7.43 -9.19
CA TRP A 43 -7.68 -7.42 -10.04
C TRP A 43 -7.60 -8.44 -11.19
N GLY A 44 -6.42 -8.55 -11.83
CA GLY A 44 -6.17 -9.53 -12.87
C GLY A 44 -6.28 -10.97 -12.37
N VAL A 45 -5.68 -11.26 -11.21
CA VAL A 45 -5.75 -12.57 -10.55
C VAL A 45 -7.21 -12.92 -10.23
N ASP A 46 -7.96 -12.02 -9.58
CA ASP A 46 -9.36 -12.24 -9.21
C ASP A 46 -10.24 -12.56 -10.43
N SER A 47 -10.00 -11.84 -11.53
CA SER A 47 -10.73 -12.03 -12.80
C SER A 47 -10.44 -13.38 -13.45
N VAL A 48 -9.16 -13.78 -13.49
CA VAL A 48 -8.74 -15.07 -14.06
C VAL A 48 -9.27 -16.23 -13.22
N PHE A 49 -9.11 -16.17 -11.90
CA PHE A 49 -9.61 -17.20 -10.98
C PHE A 49 -11.12 -17.36 -11.09
N SER A 50 -11.86 -16.25 -11.13
CA SER A 50 -13.33 -16.29 -11.28
C SER A 50 -13.75 -17.00 -12.58
N LYS A 51 -13.02 -16.78 -13.67
CA LYS A 51 -13.29 -17.44 -14.95
C LYS A 51 -12.93 -18.93 -14.93
N LEU A 52 -11.79 -19.29 -14.35
CA LEU A 52 -11.36 -20.68 -14.21
C LEU A 52 -12.33 -21.49 -13.35
N ILE A 53 -12.76 -20.93 -12.21
CA ILE A 53 -13.74 -21.58 -11.32
C ILE A 53 -15.05 -21.79 -12.07
N LYS A 54 -15.59 -20.76 -12.75
CA LYS A 54 -16.82 -20.90 -13.55
C LYS A 54 -16.70 -22.00 -14.61
N LEU A 55 -15.56 -22.07 -15.30
CA LEU A 55 -15.31 -23.09 -16.32
C LEU A 55 -15.23 -24.50 -15.71
N TYR A 56 -14.54 -24.64 -14.57
CA TYR A 56 -14.46 -25.91 -13.85
C TYR A 56 -15.86 -26.40 -13.42
N PHE A 57 -16.64 -25.55 -12.76
CA PHE A 57 -17.99 -25.90 -12.33
C PHE A 57 -18.94 -26.20 -13.50
N SER A 58 -18.80 -25.47 -14.62
CA SER A 58 -19.66 -25.66 -15.79
C SER A 58 -19.34 -26.91 -16.61
N ASN A 59 -18.07 -27.31 -16.71
CA ASN A 59 -17.63 -28.39 -17.61
C ASN A 59 -17.33 -29.71 -16.91
N VAL A 60 -17.01 -29.69 -15.61
CA VAL A 60 -16.58 -30.89 -14.87
C VAL A 60 -17.66 -31.39 -13.93
N LEU A 61 -18.47 -30.49 -13.37
CA LEU A 61 -19.44 -30.83 -12.32
C LEU A 61 -20.89 -30.92 -12.81
N ASN A 62 -21.20 -30.31 -13.96
CA ASN A 62 -22.51 -30.37 -14.64
C ASN A 62 -22.42 -31.30 -15.85
#